data_AF-A0A1Q6SK47-F1
#
_entry.id   AF-A0A1Q6SK47-F1
#
_cell.length_a   1.000
_cell.length_b   1.000
_cell.length_c   1.000
_cell.angle_alpha   90.00
_cell.angle_beta   90.00
_cell.angle_gamma   90.00
#
_symmetry.space_group_name_H-M   'P 1'
#
loop_
_entity.id
_entity.type
_entity.pdbx_description
1 polymer ?
#
loop_
_entity_poly.entity_id
_entity_poly.type
_entity_poly.pdbx_seq_one_letter_code
_entity_poly.pdbx_strand_id
1 'polypeptide(L)'
;MMRVLGIILICTAAGGSGMLYAASLNREYEKLLGFIRLIRFIGTRIECFSQPLMTVYADFSDPALDSCGFTVALREDGFTTALCRFRDELCLDDAVFGILSEFGDGLGKSFSDDQVKHCARYADMLSERASELEKTLPGRKKTAVAVSASLAVMAAVILL
;
A
#
# COMPACT_ATOMS: atom_id res chain seq x y z
N MET A 1 -29.80 18.55 -27.18
CA MET A 1 -29.46 18.82 -25.76
C MET A 1 -29.12 17.54 -24.98
N MET A 2 -29.97 16.49 -24.97
CA MET A 2 -29.67 15.25 -24.23
C MET A 2 -28.38 14.53 -24.65
N ARG A 3 -28.03 14.50 -25.93
CA ARG A 3 -26.78 13.86 -26.41
C ARG A 3 -25.51 14.56 -25.90
N VAL A 4 -25.50 15.90 -25.90
CA VAL A 4 -24.37 16.70 -25.40
C VAL A 4 -24.18 16.50 -23.90
N LEU A 5 -25.27 16.45 -23.13
CA LEU A 5 -25.21 16.14 -21.69
C LEU A 5 -24.67 14.73 -21.42
N GLY A 6 -25.09 13.74 -22.22
CA GLY A 6 -24.56 12.37 -22.14
C GLY A 6 -23.06 12.28 -22.43
N ILE A 7 -22.59 12.98 -23.47
CA ILE A 7 -21.17 13.03 -23.82
C ILE A 7 -20.34 13.66 -22.68
N ILE A 8 -20.80 14.78 -22.11
CA ILE A 8 -20.10 15.44 -20.98
C ILE A 8 -20.04 14.51 -19.77
N LEU A 9 -21.14 13.82 -19.44
CA LEU A 9 -21.20 12.93 -18.29
C LEU A 9 -20.27 11.72 -18.45
N ILE A 10 -20.16 11.15 -19.65
CA ILE A 10 -19.26 10.03 -19.92
C ILE A 10 -17.79 10.47 -19.93
N CYS A 11 -17.48 11.62 -20.54
CA CYS A 11 -16.12 12.14 -20.56
C CYS A 11 -15.60 12.45 -19.16
N THR A 12 -16.44 13.04 -18.30
CA THR A 12 -16.09 13.33 -16.91
C THR A 12 -15.94 12.07 -16.07
N ALA A 13 -16.82 11.09 -16.23
CA ALA A 13 -16.74 9.81 -15.53
C ALA A 13 -15.50 8.99 -15.95
N ALA A 14 -15.24 8.89 -17.26
CA ALA A 14 -14.10 8.16 -17.79
C ALA A 14 -12.77 8.84 -17.44
N GLY A 15 -12.66 10.17 -17.63
CA GLY A 15 -11.46 10.91 -17.22
C GLY A 15 -11.21 10.84 -15.71
N GLY A 16 -12.27 10.94 -14.91
CA GLY A 16 -12.22 10.83 -13.46
C GLY A 16 -11.73 9.46 -12.97
N SER A 17 -12.17 8.37 -13.60
CA SER A 17 -11.75 7.01 -13.21
C SER A 17 -10.26 6.77 -13.44
N GLY A 18 -9.69 7.30 -14.53
CA GLY A 18 -8.25 7.25 -14.79
C GLY A 18 -7.41 7.99 -13.74
N MET A 19 -7.87 9.17 -13.32
CA MET A 19 -7.22 9.95 -12.25
C MET A 19 -7.33 9.26 -10.89
N LEU A 20 -8.50 8.71 -10.56
CA LEU A 20 -8.71 7.96 -9.32
C LEU A 20 -7.82 6.71 -9.25
N TYR A 21 -7.69 5.98 -10.35
CA TYR A 21 -6.79 4.83 -10.43
C TYR A 21 -5.31 5.24 -10.33
N ALA A 22 -4.91 6.35 -10.97
CA ALA A 22 -3.55 6.88 -10.81
C ALA A 22 -3.26 7.27 -9.35
N ALA A 23 -4.27 7.79 -8.63
CA ALA A 23 -4.17 8.10 -7.21
C ALA A 23 -4.13 6.84 -6.33
N SER A 24 -4.87 5.78 -6.69
CA SER A 24 -4.83 4.52 -5.94
C SER A 24 -3.47 3.84 -6.03
N LEU A 25 -2.81 3.89 -7.20
CA LEU A 25 -1.42 3.39 -7.36
C LEU A 25 -0.43 4.11 -6.44
N ASN A 26 -0.61 5.41 -6.22
CA ASN A 26 0.21 6.15 -5.25
C ASN A 26 -0.06 5.69 -3.82
N ARG A 27 -1.33 5.49 -3.46
CA ARG A 27 -1.69 5.02 -2.11
C ARG A 27 -1.12 3.64 -1.81
N GLU A 28 -1.15 2.73 -2.78
CA GLU A 28 -0.54 1.40 -2.68
C GLU A 28 0.97 1.51 -2.39
N TYR A 29 1.68 2.34 -3.16
CA TYR A 29 3.10 2.59 -2.96
C TYR A 29 3.41 3.20 -1.59
N GLU A 30 2.65 4.21 -1.16
CA GLU A 30 2.86 4.85 0.15
C GLU A 30 2.61 3.88 1.32
N LYS A 31 1.62 2.98 1.20
CA LYS A 31 1.38 1.92 2.20
C LYS A 31 2.55 0.95 2.26
N LEU A 32 3.08 0.51 1.11
CA LEU A 32 4.27 -0.34 1.04
C LEU A 32 5.48 0.33 1.74
N LEU A 33 5.70 1.62 1.49
CA LEU A 33 6.73 2.38 2.20
C LEU A 33 6.44 2.47 3.71
N GLY A 34 5.18 2.63 4.10
CA GLY A 34 4.75 2.60 5.50
C GLY A 34 5.11 1.29 6.20
N PHE A 35 4.88 0.15 5.55
CA PHE A 35 5.29 -1.15 6.09
C PHE A 35 6.81 -1.30 6.21
N ILE A 36 7.58 -0.83 5.23
CA ILE A 36 9.04 -0.82 5.33
C ILE A 36 9.49 0.00 6.55
N ARG A 37 8.90 1.18 6.77
CA ARG A 37 9.17 2.02 7.94
C ARG A 37 8.80 1.31 9.24
N LEU A 38 7.65 0.64 9.30
CA LEU A 38 7.22 -0.14 10.46
C LEU A 38 8.22 -1.26 10.79
N ILE A 39 8.62 -2.06 9.80
CA ILE A 39 9.53 -3.19 10.02
C ILE A 39 10.90 -2.70 10.49
N ARG A 40 11.42 -1.63 9.87
CA ARG A 40 12.68 -1.00 10.32
C ARG A 40 12.56 -0.44 11.74
N PHE A 41 11.44 0.22 12.04
CA PHE A 41 11.17 0.73 13.38
C PHE A 41 11.16 -0.40 14.41
N ILE A 42 10.47 -1.51 14.15
CA ILE A 42 10.49 -2.70 15.01
C ILE A 42 11.93 -3.19 15.22
N GLY A 43 12.70 -3.35 14.13
CA GLY A 43 14.10 -3.78 14.21
C GLY A 43 14.95 -2.88 15.11
N THR A 44 14.88 -1.56 14.92
CA THR A 44 15.61 -0.59 15.75
C THR A 44 15.18 -0.64 17.22
N ARG A 45 13.89 -0.84 17.50
CA ARG A 45 13.39 -0.89 18.89
C ARG A 45 13.79 -2.18 19.61
N ILE A 46 13.87 -3.29 18.88
CA ILE A 46 14.41 -4.55 19.41
C ILE A 46 15.91 -4.41 19.69
N GLU A 47 16.67 -3.90 18.72
CA GLU A 47 18.13 -3.76 18.80
C GLU A 47 18.58 -2.84 19.93
N CYS A 48 18.03 -1.63 20.00
CA CYS A 48 18.54 -0.60 20.90
C CYS A 48 17.88 -0.61 22.29
N PHE A 49 16.66 -1.14 22.43
CA PHE A 49 15.86 -0.95 23.64
C PHE A 49 15.24 -2.23 24.19
N SER A 50 15.36 -3.37 23.48
CA SER A 50 14.74 -4.66 23.87
C SER A 50 13.27 -4.53 24.26
N GLN A 51 12.54 -3.64 23.58
CA GLN A 51 11.18 -3.30 23.97
C GLN A 51 10.17 -4.40 23.62
N PRO A 52 9.12 -4.58 24.45
CA PRO A 52 7.98 -5.40 24.09
C PRO A 52 7.30 -4.87 22.83
N LEU A 53 6.90 -5.77 21.92
CA LEU A 53 6.28 -5.42 20.64
C LEU A 53 5.05 -4.52 20.78
N MET A 54 4.22 -4.72 21.82
CA MET A 54 3.04 -3.88 22.05
C MET A 54 3.41 -2.41 22.32
N THR A 55 4.52 -2.16 23.00
CA THR A 55 5.04 -0.79 23.22
C THR A 55 5.56 -0.21 21.91
N VAL A 56 6.26 -1.01 21.12
CA VAL A 56 6.71 -0.61 19.78
C VAL A 56 5.52 -0.21 18.89
N TYR A 57 4.43 -0.99 18.89
CA TYR A 57 3.25 -0.68 18.09
C TYR A 57 2.53 0.60 18.56
N ALA A 58 2.48 0.83 19.88
CA ALA A 58 1.89 2.04 20.45
C ALA A 58 2.63 3.31 20.01
N ASP A 59 3.96 3.24 19.90
CA ASP A 59 4.82 4.36 19.52
C ASP A 59 4.88 4.61 18.00
N PHE A 60 4.41 3.67 17.19
CA PHE A 60 4.47 3.78 15.73
C PHE A 60 3.26 4.54 15.16
N SER A 61 3.51 5.43 14.19
CA SER A 61 2.52 6.11 13.36
C SER A 61 3.08 6.30 11.97
N ASP A 62 2.21 6.19 10.97
CA ASP A 62 2.55 6.41 9.57
C ASP A 62 1.31 6.91 8.82
N PRO A 63 1.37 8.06 8.12
CA PRO A 63 0.18 8.65 7.51
C PRO A 63 -0.57 7.72 6.55
N ALA A 64 0.15 6.88 5.79
CA ALA A 64 -0.48 5.99 4.82
C ALA A 64 -1.22 4.85 5.51
N LEU A 65 -0.61 4.26 6.55
CA LEU A 65 -1.20 3.18 7.33
C LEU A 65 -2.28 3.69 8.32
N ASP A 66 -2.11 4.90 8.84
CA ASP A 66 -3.10 5.59 9.67
C ASP A 66 -4.37 5.88 8.85
N SER A 67 -4.23 6.30 7.59
CA SER A 67 -5.36 6.66 6.73
C SER A 67 -6.31 5.51 6.42
N CYS A 68 -5.83 4.27 6.49
CA CYS A 68 -6.64 3.06 6.31
C CYS A 68 -6.94 2.35 7.63
N GLY A 69 -6.60 2.93 8.78
CA GLY A 69 -6.89 2.36 10.11
C GLY A 69 -5.99 1.19 10.54
N PHE A 70 -4.96 0.85 9.77
CA PHE A 70 -4.10 -0.30 10.05
C PHE A 70 -3.35 -0.14 11.38
N THR A 71 -2.82 1.06 11.68
CA THR A 71 -2.06 1.31 12.90
C THR A 71 -2.89 1.20 14.18
N VAL A 72 -4.19 1.50 14.10
CA VAL A 72 -5.11 1.28 15.22
C VAL A 72 -5.22 -0.21 15.51
N ALA A 73 -5.49 -1.02 14.49
CA ALA A 73 -5.57 -2.46 14.65
C ALA A 73 -4.23 -3.10 15.03
N LEU A 74 -3.11 -2.56 14.54
CA LEU A 74 -1.76 -2.99 14.95
C LEU A 74 -1.56 -2.85 16.46
N ARG A 75 -2.07 -1.77 17.07
CA ARG A 75 -1.98 -1.51 18.50
C ARG A 75 -2.93 -2.39 19.33
N GLU A 76 -4.10 -2.69 18.80
CA GLU A 76 -5.12 -3.50 19.48
C GLU A 76 -4.80 -5.00 19.40
N ASP A 77 -4.49 -5.48 18.20
CA ASP A 77 -4.56 -6.90 17.85
C ASP A 77 -3.19 -7.50 17.49
N GLY A 78 -2.16 -6.65 17.35
CA GLY A 78 -0.83 -7.04 16.87
C GLY A 78 -0.74 -7.21 15.35
N PHE A 79 0.48 -7.46 14.87
CA PHE A 79 0.80 -7.35 13.44
C PHE A 79 -0.01 -8.31 12.55
N THR A 80 0.06 -9.62 12.80
CA THR A 80 -0.57 -10.63 11.93
C THR A 80 -2.09 -10.47 11.88
N THR A 81 -2.72 -10.23 13.04
CA THR A 81 -4.16 -10.02 13.13
C THR A 81 -4.59 -8.76 12.38
N ALA A 82 -3.87 -7.65 12.57
CA ALA A 82 -4.14 -6.40 11.86
C ALA A 82 -3.97 -6.56 10.35
N LEU A 83 -2.94 -7.27 9.89
CA LEU A 83 -2.68 -7.54 8.48
C LEU A 83 -3.81 -8.33 7.83
N CYS A 84 -4.28 -9.39 8.49
CA CYS A 84 -5.40 -10.19 8.00
C CYS A 84 -6.72 -9.40 8.02
N ARG A 85 -6.96 -8.60 9.07
CA ARG A 85 -8.17 -7.81 9.24
C ARG A 85 -8.33 -6.73 8.16
N PHE A 86 -7.23 -6.15 7.69
CA PHE A 86 -7.24 -5.03 6.72
C PHE A 86 -6.78 -5.45 5.32
N ARG A 87 -6.80 -6.75 4.99
CA ARG A 87 -6.32 -7.25 3.69
C ARG A 87 -6.91 -6.48 2.51
N ASP A 88 -8.23 -6.29 2.53
CA ASP A 88 -8.96 -5.69 1.40
C ASP A 88 -8.75 -4.16 1.34
N GLU A 89 -8.71 -3.49 2.50
CA GLU A 89 -8.51 -2.05 2.61
C GLU A 89 -7.08 -1.61 2.33
N LEU A 90 -6.11 -2.48 2.59
CA LEU A 90 -4.71 -2.22 2.27
C LEU A 90 -4.49 -2.21 0.75
N CYS A 91 -5.28 -2.98 -0.01
CA CYS A 91 -5.18 -3.10 -1.47
C CYS A 91 -3.74 -3.41 -1.93
N LEU A 92 -3.04 -4.26 -1.19
CA LEU A 92 -1.67 -4.68 -1.52
C LEU A 92 -1.73 -5.80 -2.57
N ASP A 93 -0.70 -5.87 -3.41
CA ASP A 93 -0.53 -7.06 -4.25
C ASP A 93 -0.28 -8.32 -3.39
N ASP A 94 -0.66 -9.49 -3.93
CA ASP A 94 -0.57 -10.76 -3.20
C ASP A 94 0.89 -11.14 -2.84
N ALA A 95 1.88 -10.69 -3.61
CA ALA A 95 3.28 -10.97 -3.31
C ALA A 95 3.76 -10.16 -2.09
N VAL A 96 3.42 -8.87 -2.02
CA VAL A 96 3.67 -8.02 -0.86
C VAL A 96 2.92 -8.55 0.36
N PHE A 97 1.65 -8.93 0.20
CA PHE A 97 0.87 -9.52 1.29
C PHE A 97 1.51 -10.82 1.81
N GLY A 98 2.00 -11.68 0.91
CA GLY A 98 2.73 -12.90 1.27
C GLY A 98 4.00 -12.61 2.08
N ILE A 99 4.82 -11.65 1.62
CA ILE A 99 6.04 -11.23 2.32
C ILE A 99 5.71 -10.69 3.72
N LEU A 100 4.67 -9.87 3.86
CA LEU A 100 4.25 -9.34 5.15
C LEU A 100 3.70 -10.44 6.06
N SER A 101 2.95 -11.40 5.52
CA SER A 101 2.41 -12.52 6.29
C SER A 101 3.54 -13.39 6.85
N GLU A 102 4.53 -13.74 6.01
CA GLU A 102 5.71 -14.49 6.46
C GLU A 102 6.54 -13.71 7.49
N PHE A 103 6.67 -12.38 7.32
CA PHE A 103 7.32 -11.53 8.31
C PHE A 103 6.60 -11.62 9.66
N GLY A 104 5.27 -11.45 9.67
CA GLY A 104 4.43 -11.54 10.87
C GLY A 104 4.52 -12.90 11.55
N ASP A 105 4.55 -13.98 10.76
CA ASP A 105 4.71 -15.33 11.27
C ASP A 105 6.07 -15.56 11.93
N GLY A 106 7.13 -14.88 11.52
CA GLY A 106 8.45 -14.98 12.15
C GLY A 106 8.63 -14.10 13.39
N LEU A 107 7.72 -13.15 13.63
CA LEU A 107 7.88 -12.11 14.63
C LEU A 107 7.75 -12.69 16.06
N GLY A 108 8.72 -12.39 16.92
CA GLY A 108 8.75 -12.84 18.31
C GLY A 108 9.07 -14.33 18.53
N LYS A 109 9.48 -15.06 17.48
CA LYS A 109 9.78 -16.51 17.54
C LYS A 109 11.26 -16.86 17.63
N SER A 110 12.15 -15.87 17.72
CA SER A 110 13.60 -16.09 17.84
C SER A 110 14.24 -15.07 18.79
N PHE A 111 15.53 -15.25 19.06
CA PHE A 111 16.32 -14.32 19.88
C PHE A 111 16.45 -12.95 19.20
N SER A 112 16.75 -11.91 20.00
CA SER A 112 16.83 -10.51 19.55
C SER A 112 17.67 -10.33 18.29
N ASP A 113 18.87 -10.91 18.25
CA ASP A 113 19.81 -10.73 17.14
C ASP A 113 19.26 -11.31 15.84
N ASP A 114 18.54 -12.43 15.92
CA ASP A 114 17.91 -13.05 14.76
C ASP A 114 16.60 -12.34 14.39
N GLN A 115 15.88 -11.75 15.35
CA GLN A 115 14.73 -10.89 15.08
C GLN A 115 15.13 -9.59 14.36
N VAL A 116 16.29 -9.01 14.69
CA VAL A 116 16.83 -7.84 13.99
C VAL A 116 17.18 -8.20 12.55
N LYS A 117 17.85 -9.35 12.32
CA LYS A 117 18.13 -9.85 10.96
C LYS A 117 16.85 -10.16 10.19
N HIS A 118 15.83 -10.72 10.85
CA HIS A 118 14.51 -10.96 10.27
C HIS A 118 13.86 -9.65 9.80
N CYS A 119 13.87 -8.61 10.65
CA CYS A 119 13.37 -7.29 10.27
C CYS A 119 14.15 -6.71 9.07
N ALA A 120 15.48 -6.75 9.10
CA ALA A 120 16.30 -6.24 8.01
C ALA A 120 16.01 -6.97 6.68
N ARG A 121 15.99 -8.31 6.70
CA ARG A 121 15.69 -9.13 5.52
C ARG A 121 14.35 -8.77 4.89
N TYR A 122 13.28 -8.71 5.68
CA TYR A 122 11.94 -8.43 5.15
C TYR A 122 11.77 -6.97 4.72
N ALA A 123 12.42 -6.03 5.41
CA ALA A 123 12.47 -4.64 4.97
C ALA A 123 13.19 -4.47 3.63
N ASP A 124 14.27 -5.22 3.39
CA ASP A 124 15.02 -5.19 2.12
C ASP A 124 14.23 -5.83 0.98
N MET A 125 13.59 -6.98 1.22
CA MET A 125 12.69 -7.62 0.25
C MET A 125 11.56 -6.68 -0.19
N LEU A 126 10.92 -5.98 0.76
CA LEU A 126 9.88 -5.00 0.44
C LEU A 126 10.47 -3.75 -0.24
N SER A 127 11.69 -3.34 0.10
CA SER A 127 12.38 -2.21 -0.54
C SER A 127 12.69 -2.49 -2.01
N GLU A 128 13.06 -3.72 -2.35
CA GLU A 128 13.24 -4.15 -3.74
C GLU A 128 11.93 -4.02 -4.53
N ARG A 129 10.82 -4.52 -3.97
CA ARG A 129 9.48 -4.35 -4.56
C ARG A 129 9.07 -2.90 -4.71
N ALA A 130 9.35 -2.08 -3.69
CA ALA A 130 9.07 -0.65 -3.75
C ALA A 130 9.86 0.02 -4.89
N SER A 131 11.13 -0.35 -5.10
CA SER A 131 11.95 0.18 -6.20
C SER A 131 11.42 -0.26 -7.58
N GLU A 132 10.98 -1.50 -7.73
CA GLU A 132 10.32 -1.98 -8.95
C GLU A 132 9.03 -1.19 -9.25
N LEU A 133 8.21 -0.98 -8.22
CA LEU A 133 6.97 -0.23 -8.34
C LEU A 133 7.25 1.25 -8.67
N GLU A 134 8.21 1.88 -8.00
CA GLU A 134 8.64 3.26 -8.26
C GLU A 134 9.03 3.49 -9.74
N LYS A 135 9.80 2.56 -10.32
CA LYS A 135 10.22 2.62 -11.73
C LYS A 135 9.05 2.50 -12.69
N THR A 136 8.03 1.70 -12.35
CA THR A 136 6.89 1.42 -13.24
C THR A 136 5.73 2.40 -13.03
N LEU A 137 5.62 3.06 -11.88
CA LEU A 137 4.54 3.98 -11.50
C LEU A 137 4.28 5.09 -12.51
N PRO A 138 5.28 5.85 -13.02
CA PRO A 138 5.03 6.89 -14.00
C PRO A 138 4.42 6.35 -15.30
N GLY A 139 4.88 5.17 -15.73
CA GLY A 139 4.33 4.45 -16.88
C GLY A 139 2.88 4.03 -16.65
N ARG A 140 2.61 3.36 -15.52
CA ARG A 140 1.26 2.90 -15.13
C ARG A 140 0.26 4.05 -15.00
N LYS A 141 0.68 5.20 -14.48
CA LYS A 141 -0.17 6.41 -14.41
C LYS A 141 -0.48 6.97 -15.79
N LYS A 142 0.54 7.09 -16.65
CA LYS A 142 0.35 7.59 -18.03
C LYS A 142 -0.57 6.68 -18.82
N THR A 143 -0.41 5.36 -18.71
CA THR A 143 -1.28 4.41 -19.40
C THR A 143 -2.71 4.47 -18.88
N ALA A 144 -2.93 4.56 -17.57
CA ALA A 144 -4.27 4.69 -16.99
C ALA A 144 -5.00 5.94 -17.50
N VAL A 145 -4.32 7.09 -17.53
CA VAL A 145 -4.89 8.35 -18.05
C VAL A 145 -5.11 8.28 -19.57
N ALA A 146 -4.19 7.68 -20.32
CA ALA A 146 -4.32 7.56 -21.78
C ALA A 146 -5.46 6.60 -22.19
N VAL A 147 -5.60 5.46 -21.52
CA VAL A 147 -6.67 4.49 -21.79
C VAL A 147 -8.03 5.09 -21.45
N SER A 148 -8.16 5.74 -20.28
CA SER A 148 -9.40 6.40 -19.88
C SER A 148 -9.79 7.55 -20.83
N ALA A 149 -8.84 8.36 -21.27
CA ALA A 149 -9.08 9.39 -22.28
C ALA A 149 -9.51 8.80 -23.63
N SER A 150 -8.89 7.69 -24.05
CA SER A 150 -9.23 7.01 -25.31
C SER A 150 -10.65 6.43 -25.28
N LEU A 151 -11.06 5.85 -24.15
CA LEU A 151 -12.43 5.37 -23.92
C LEU A 151 -13.45 6.51 -23.95
N ALA A 152 -13.12 7.65 -23.33
CA ALA A 152 -13.97 8.85 -23.36
C ALA A 152 -14.20 9.34 -24.79
N VAL A 153 -13.14 9.44 -25.59
CA VAL A 153 -13.22 9.84 -27.01
C VAL A 153 -14.07 8.84 -27.80
N MET A 154 -13.82 7.54 -27.66
CA MET A 154 -14.61 6.50 -28.35
C MET A 154 -16.09 6.60 -28.02
N ALA A 155 -16.46 6.74 -26.75
CA ALA A 155 -17.85 6.89 -26.34
C ALA A 155 -18.48 8.19 -26.88
N ALA A 156 -17.72 9.28 -26.93
CA ALA A 156 -18.17 10.53 -27.54
C ALA A 156 -18.45 10.38 -29.05
N VAL A 157 -17.61 9.64 -29.78
CA VAL A 157 -17.83 9.35 -31.21
C VAL A 157 -19.05 8.47 -31.43
N ILE A 158 -19.30 7.47 -30.59
CA ILE A 158 -20.48 6.58 -30.71
C ILE A 158 -21.80 7.33 -30.46
N LEU A 159 -21.78 8.36 -29.61
CA LEU A 159 -22.97 9.12 -29.21
C LEU A 159 -23.27 10.35 -30.06
N LEU A 160 -22.36 10.72 -30.95
CA LEU A 160 -22.52 11.76 -31.97
C LEU A 160 -23.57 11.32 -33.01
#